data_AF-A0A956UBY5-F1
#
_entry.id   AF-A0A956UBY5-F1
#
_cell.length_a   1.000
_cell.length_b   1.000
_cell.length_c   1.000
_cell.angle_alpha   90.00
_cell.angle_beta   90.00
_cell.angle_gamma   90.00
#
_symmetry.space_group_name_H-M   'P 1'
#
loop_
_entity.id
_entity.type
_entity.pdbx_description
1 polymer ?
#
loop_
_entity_poly.entity_id
_entity_poly.type
_entity_poly.pdbx_seq_one_letter_code
_entity_poly.pdbx_strand_id
1 'polypeptide(L)' 'LLEIATYLKTELKATAFQGSEGDFRASITCGIARFKEEDGLNDWIQSAYDAVRIAKMHGADSVGID' A
#
# COMPACT_ATOMS: atom_id res chain seq x y z
N LEU A 1 11.50 -4.56 -1.61
CA LEU A 1 10.13 -4.45 -1.04
C LEU A 1 9.51 -3.09 -1.36
N LEU A 2 10.14 -1.97 -0.96
CA LEU A 2 9.68 -0.63 -1.34
C LEU A 2 9.54 -0.46 -2.87
N GLU A 3 10.52 -0.91 -3.64
CA GLU A 3 10.48 -0.84 -5.11
C GLU A 3 9.27 -1.56 -5.72
N ILE A 4 8.92 -2.73 -5.19
CA ILE A 4 7.76 -3.50 -5.65
C ILE A 4 6.45 -2.76 -5.33
N ALA A 5 6.32 -2.22 -4.11
CA ALA A 5 5.13 -1.45 -3.74
C ALA A 5 5.02 -0.15 -4.55
N THR A 6 6.13 0.55 -4.78
CA THR A 6 6.17 1.73 -5.64
C THR A 6 5.80 1.40 -7.08
N TYR A 7 6.29 0.29 -7.62
CA TYR A 7 5.93 -0.20 -8.95
C TYR A 7 4.43 -0.46 -9.05
N LEU A 8 3.88 -1.31 -8.17
CA LEU A 8 2.45 -1.66 -8.17
C LEU A 8 1.55 -0.42 -8.07
N LYS A 9 1.90 0.50 -7.18
CA LYS A 9 1.20 1.78 -7.02
C LYS A 9 1.21 2.61 -8.31
N THR A 10 2.37 2.70 -8.96
CA THR A 10 2.56 3.48 -10.18
C THR A 10 1.76 2.89 -11.35
N GLU A 11 1.81 1.57 -11.53
CA GLU A 11 1.05 0.86 -12.57
C GLU A 11 -0.46 1.01 -12.37
N LEU A 12 -0.93 0.84 -11.13
CA LEU A 12 -2.35 0.99 -10.81
C LEU A 12 -2.85 2.41 -11.07
N LYS A 13 -2.04 3.43 -10.73
CA LYS A 13 -2.36 4.84 -10.98
C LYS A 13 -2.38 5.21 -12.47
N ALA A 14 -1.52 4.57 -13.26
CA ALA A 14 -1.48 4.78 -14.71
C ALA A 14 -2.67 4.11 -15.43
N THR A 15 -3.30 3.12 -14.80
CA THR A 15 -4.41 2.36 -15.37
C THR A 15 -5.71 3.17 -15.33
N ALA A 16 -6.38 3.26 -16.49
CA ALA A 16 -7.78 3.68 -16.56
C ALA A 16 -8.67 2.46 -16.41
N PHE A 17 -9.61 2.51 -15.47
CA PHE A 17 -10.55 1.43 -15.18
C PHE A 17 -11.90 1.74 -15.80
N GLN A 18 -12.54 0.75 -16.38
CA GLN A 18 -13.91 0.87 -16.89
C GLN A 18 -14.92 0.55 -15.79
N GLY A 19 -15.76 1.53 -15.47
CA GLY A 19 -16.92 1.37 -14.59
C GLY A 19 -18.25 1.49 -15.36
N SER A 20 -19.36 1.21 -14.68
CA SER A 20 -20.71 1.35 -15.25
C SER A 20 -21.08 2.78 -15.65
N GLU A 21 -20.37 3.78 -15.10
CA GLU A 21 -20.59 5.22 -15.34
C GLU A 21 -19.51 5.85 -16.23
N GLY A 22 -18.58 5.05 -16.76
CA GLY A 22 -17.45 5.51 -17.59
C GLY A 22 -16.09 5.17 -17.00
N ASP A 23 -15.05 5.77 -17.58
CA ASP A 23 -13.67 5.53 -17.17
C ASP A 23 -13.33 6.30 -15.89
N PHE A 24 -12.64 5.64 -14.96
CA PHE A 24 -12.13 6.25 -13.75
C PHE A 24 -10.67 5.89 -13.50
N ARG A 25 -10.02 6.66 -12.62
CA ARG A 25 -8.65 6.38 -12.16
C ARG A 25 -8.66 6.17 -10.66
N ALA A 26 -7.80 5.26 -10.20
CA ALA A 26 -7.64 4.95 -8.80
C ALA A 26 -6.16 5.05 -8.39
N SER A 27 -5.91 5.16 -7.10
CA SER A 27 -4.57 5.01 -6.52
C SER A 27 -4.68 4.19 -5.24
N ILE A 28 -3.59 3.54 -4.85
CA ILE A 28 -3.52 2.75 -3.61
C ILE A 28 -2.55 3.37 -2.62
N THR A 29 -2.85 3.21 -1.34
CA THR A 29 -1.93 3.53 -0.25
C THR A 29 -1.53 2.24 0.43
N CYS A 30 -0.23 2.00 0.57
CA CYS A 30 0.31 0.70 0.99
C CYS A 30 1.14 0.84 2.27
N GLY A 31 1.10 -0.20 3.10
CA GLY A 31 2.01 -0.40 4.22
C GLY A 31 2.75 -1.70 4.01
N ILE A 32 4.05 -1.70 4.31
CA ILE A 32 4.92 -2.85 4.18
C ILE A 32 5.53 -3.11 5.54
N ALA A 33 5.41 -4.33 6.05
CA ALA A 33 6.18 -4.79 7.20
C ALA A 33 7.02 -5.98 6.81
N ARG A 34 8.25 -6.05 7.35
CA ARG A 34 9.09 -7.25 7.22
C ARG A 34 8.76 -8.25 8.32
N PHE A 35 8.50 -9.49 7.95
CA PHE A 35 8.38 -10.56 8.93
C PHE A 35 9.75 -10.79 9.60
N LYS A 36 9.79 -10.71 10.93
CA LYS A 36 10.95 -11.11 11.75
C LYS A 36 10.60 -12.43 12.42
N GLU A 37 11.55 -13.37 12.46
CA GLU A 37 11.30 -14.72 13.01
C GLU A 37 10.89 -14.70 14.49
N GLU A 38 11.22 -13.63 15.20
CA GLU A 38 10.84 -13.36 16.59
C GLU A 38 9.41 -12.83 16.74
N ASP A 39 8.78 -12.34 15.66
CA ASP A 39 7.44 -11.77 15.68
C ASP A 39 6.36 -12.84 15.48
N GLY A 40 5.27 -12.75 16.24
CA GLY A 40 4.07 -13.50 15.93
C GLY A 40 3.43 -13.04 14.62
N LEU A 41 2.67 -13.92 13.95
CA LEU A 41 1.92 -13.55 12.74
C LEU A 41 1.01 -12.31 12.97
N ASN A 42 0.38 -12.23 14.13
CA ASN A 42 -0.48 -11.09 14.46
C ASN A 42 0.31 -9.79 14.61
N ASP A 43 1.52 -9.84 15.16
CA ASP A 43 2.38 -8.68 15.34
C ASP A 43 2.91 -8.18 13.99
N TRP A 44 3.27 -9.10 13.10
CA TRP A 44 3.66 -8.76 11.73
C TRP A 44 2.51 -8.12 10.94
N ILE A 45 1.29 -8.65 11.06
CA ILE A 45 0.10 -8.07 10.44
C ILE A 45 -0.19 -6.68 11.01
N GLN A 46 -0.09 -6.51 12.32
CA GLN A 46 -0.30 -5.21 12.98
C GLN A 46 0.73 -4.18 12.51
N SER A 47 1.99 -4.57 12.38
CA SER A 47 3.07 -3.74 11.84
C SER A 47 2.75 -3.26 10.41
N ALA A 48 2.21 -4.13 9.56
CA ALA A 48 1.77 -3.75 8.22
C ALA A 48 0.59 -2.76 8.24
N TYR A 49 -0.36 -2.91 9.17
CA TYR A 49 -1.45 -1.96 9.36
C TYR A 49 -0.96 -0.60 9.86
N ASP A 50 0.00 -0.57 10.78
CA ASP A 50 0.60 0.67 11.25
C ASP A 50 1.38 1.38 10.15
N ALA A 51 2.11 0.64 9.31
CA ALA A 51 2.74 1.18 8.11
C ALA A 51 1.70 1.81 7.15
N VAL A 52 0.53 1.18 6.93
CA VAL A 52 -0.56 1.77 6.12
C VAL A 52 -1.07 3.04 6.77
N ARG A 53 -1.25 3.06 8.10
CA ARG A 53 -1.74 4.21 8.85
C ARG A 53 -0.78 5.40 8.70
N ILE A 54 0.53 5.17 8.83
CA ILE A 54 1.57 6.19 8.60
C ILE A 54 1.51 6.69 7.15
N ALA A 55 1.42 5.77 6.17
CA ALA A 55 1.31 6.15 4.76
C ALA A 55 0.13 7.10 4.51
N LYS A 56 -1.04 6.82 5.10
CA LYS A 56 -2.22 7.67 4.98
C LYS A 56 -2.02 9.08 5.57
N MET A 57 -1.18 9.24 6.58
CA MET A 57 -0.84 10.56 7.13
C MET A 57 -0.04 11.42 6.14
N HIS A 58 0.68 10.80 5.20
CA HIS A 58 1.38 11.47 4.11
C HIS A 58 0.49 11.77 2.89
N GLY A 59 -0.78 11.36 2.93
CA GLY A 59 -1.75 11.54 1.86
C GLY A 59 -2.00 10.28 1.05
N ALA A 60 -2.98 10.36 0.15
CA ALA A 60 -3.27 9.28 -0.80
C ALA A 60 -2.05 9.00 -1.69
N ASP A 61 -1.99 7.79 -2.25
CA ASP A 61 -0.88 7.37 -3.14
C ASP A 61 0.49 7.30 -2.43
N SER A 62 0.50 7.01 -1.12
CA SER A 62 1.71 6.91 -0.30
C SER A 62 2.07 5.47 0.06
N VAL A 63 3.35 5.25 0.39
CA VAL A 63 3.86 3.95 0.88
C VAL A 63 4.54 4.16 2.23
N GLY A 64 4.10 3.42 3.24
CA GLY A 64 4.70 3.37 4.58
C GLY A 64 5.44 2.06 4.79
N ILE A 65 6.48 2.10 5.61
CA ILE A 65 7.32 0.93 5.91
C ILE A 65 7.56 0.86 7.41
N ASP A 66 7.52 -0.37 7.93
CA ASP A 66 8.00 -0.77 9.25
C ASP A 66 9.00 -1.94 9.15
#